data_AF-A0AA39HDB1-F1
#
_entry.id   AF-A0AA39HDB1-F1
#
_cell.length_a   1.000
_cell.length_b   1.000
_cell.length_c   1.000
_cell.angle_alpha   90.00
_cell.angle_beta   90.00
_cell.angle_gamma   90.00
#
_symmetry.space_group_name_H-M   'P 1'
#
loop_
_entity.id
_entity.type
_entity.pdbx_description
1 polymer ?
#
loop_
_entity_poly.entity_id
_entity_poly.type
_entity_poly.pdbx_seq_one_letter_code
_entity_poly.pdbx_strand_id
1 'polypeptide(L)'
;MSQKSIQSGITESPNLSMYGVHRVLRLSSLFKMLVEYLKSLQGLITVLQVLLGVVCQFVIQFMWNSGGDVFLVFFIMVNPFMTIVFFLLFACTMVTLAAAIMESKGSPLRETFGKPRVVMFRAVFFLLLLICAAIQTYYLVHTYGSAAQHYARSVIGAVLLYPLSLSHAVLCVLEILRRG
;
A
#
# COMPACT_ATOMS: atom_id res chain seq x y z
N MET A 1 32.17 -68.26 -3.89
CA MET A 1 30.74 -67.95 -3.72
C MET A 1 30.58 -67.18 -2.42
N SER A 2 30.37 -65.86 -2.48
CA SER A 2 29.92 -65.04 -1.33
C SER A 2 29.15 -63.84 -1.88
N GLN A 3 27.87 -63.74 -1.53
CA GLN A 3 26.90 -62.79 -2.05
C GLN A 3 27.17 -61.37 -1.50
N LYS A 4 27.32 -60.40 -2.40
CA LYS A 4 27.21 -58.97 -2.07
C LYS A 4 25.73 -58.60 -1.93
N SER A 5 25.31 -58.14 -0.75
CA SER A 5 23.99 -57.54 -0.55
C SER A 5 23.95 -56.14 -1.16
N ILE A 6 23.04 -55.97 -2.13
CA ILE A 6 22.66 -54.67 -2.68
C ILE A 6 21.55 -54.13 -1.78
N GLN A 7 21.85 -53.14 -0.92
CA GLN A 7 20.84 -52.35 -0.23
C GLN A 7 20.19 -51.39 -1.24
N SER A 8 18.96 -51.71 -1.63
CA SER A 8 18.09 -50.84 -2.39
C SER A 8 17.67 -49.64 -1.53
N GLY A 9 18.07 -48.44 -1.94
CA GLY A 9 17.59 -47.18 -1.39
C GLY A 9 16.09 -47.03 -1.65
N ILE A 10 15.28 -47.14 -0.60
CA ILE A 10 13.89 -46.73 -0.60
C ILE A 10 13.89 -45.21 -0.60
N THR A 11 13.60 -44.63 -1.77
CA THR A 11 13.29 -43.21 -1.91
C THR A 11 11.86 -43.02 -1.42
N GLU A 12 11.69 -42.60 -0.17
CA GLU A 12 10.39 -42.14 0.33
C GLU A 12 9.94 -40.94 -0.51
N SER A 13 8.88 -41.13 -1.28
CA SER A 13 8.21 -40.04 -1.98
C SER A 13 7.63 -39.06 -0.92
N PRO A 14 7.96 -37.76 -0.96
CA PRO A 14 7.45 -36.81 0.02
C PRO A 14 5.92 -36.76 -0.03
N ASN A 15 5.30 -37.00 1.12
CA ASN A 15 3.87 -37.13 1.32
C ASN A 15 3.18 -35.77 1.06
N LEU A 16 2.73 -35.54 -0.18
CA LEU A 16 2.12 -34.30 -0.66
C LEU A 16 0.89 -33.84 0.16
N SER A 17 0.23 -34.75 0.88
CA SER A 17 -0.93 -34.42 1.72
C SER A 17 -0.54 -33.56 2.95
N MET A 18 0.66 -33.74 3.49
CA MET A 18 1.14 -33.02 4.67
C MET A 18 1.41 -31.53 4.35
N TYR A 19 1.86 -31.23 3.14
CA TYR A 19 2.08 -29.85 2.66
C TYR A 19 0.76 -29.07 2.53
N GLY A 20 -0.34 -29.73 2.15
CA GLY A 20 -1.66 -29.11 2.06
C GLY A 20 -2.18 -28.65 3.43
N VAL A 21 -2.10 -29.54 4.43
CA VAL A 21 -2.54 -29.25 5.80
C VAL A 21 -1.73 -28.10 6.42
N HIS A 22 -0.42 -28.06 6.21
CA HIS A 22 0.43 -26.98 6.71
C HIS A 22 0.11 -25.61 6.10
N ARG A 23 -0.28 -25.55 4.81
CA ARG A 23 -0.69 -24.29 4.16
C ARG A 23 -2.01 -23.77 4.69
N VAL A 24 -3.01 -24.65 4.86
CA VAL A 24 -4.34 -24.26 5.35
C VAL A 24 -4.24 -23.73 6.79
N LEU A 25 -3.47 -24.40 7.65
CA LEU A 25 -3.23 -23.94 9.02
C LEU A 25 -2.51 -22.58 9.04
N ARG A 26 -1.50 -22.37 8.18
CA ARG A 26 -0.79 -21.08 8.06
C ARG A 26 -1.72 -19.95 7.59
N LEU A 27 -2.57 -20.20 6.60
CA LEU A 27 -3.55 -19.21 6.12
C LEU A 27 -4.58 -18.85 7.19
N SER A 28 -5.08 -19.84 7.94
CA SER A 28 -6.02 -19.60 9.04
C SER A 28 -5.41 -18.75 10.15
N SER A 29 -4.13 -18.95 10.45
CA SER A 29 -3.37 -18.17 11.44
C SER A 29 -3.15 -16.73 10.96
N LEU A 30 -2.73 -16.54 9.71
CA LEU A 30 -2.57 -15.21 9.10
C LEU A 30 -3.88 -14.43 9.09
N PHE A 31 -5.00 -15.08 8.78
CA PHE A 31 -6.31 -14.45 8.80
C PHE A 31 -6.73 -13.99 10.20
N LYS A 32 -6.51 -14.83 11.23
CA LYS A 32 -6.77 -14.44 12.63
C LYS A 32 -5.96 -13.21 13.04
N MET A 33 -4.67 -13.20 12.74
CA MET A 33 -3.79 -12.05 13.04
C MET A 33 -4.23 -10.78 12.31
N LEU A 34 -4.64 -10.89 11.04
CA LEU A 34 -5.17 -9.75 10.29
C LEU A 34 -6.48 -9.21 10.91
N VAL A 35 -7.41 -10.10 11.28
CA VAL A 35 -8.67 -9.70 11.92
C VAL A 35 -8.42 -9.03 13.26
N GLU A 36 -7.46 -9.52 14.06
CA GLU A 36 -7.05 -8.88 15.30
C GLU A 36 -6.42 -7.51 15.06
N TYR A 37 -5.57 -7.36 14.04
CA TYR A 37 -5.00 -6.08 13.65
C TYR A 37 -6.08 -5.06 13.24
N LEU A 38 -7.06 -5.50 12.46
CA LEU A 38 -8.20 -4.68 12.02
C LEU A 38 -9.12 -4.22 13.15
N LYS A 39 -9.14 -4.94 14.30
CA LYS A 39 -9.88 -4.50 15.49
C LYS A 39 -9.24 -3.27 16.14
N SER A 40 -7.96 -3.00 15.87
CA SER A 40 -7.30 -1.77 16.34
C SER A 40 -7.61 -0.60 15.41
N LEU A 41 -7.86 0.58 15.98
CA LEU A 41 -8.12 1.80 15.18
C LEU A 41 -6.94 2.12 14.25
N GLN A 42 -5.71 1.96 14.74
CA GLN A 42 -4.49 2.15 13.94
C GLN A 42 -4.43 1.17 12.77
N GLY A 43 -4.74 -0.10 12.99
CA GLY A 43 -4.73 -1.10 11.94
C GLY A 43 -5.81 -0.88 10.89
N LEU A 44 -7.03 -0.51 11.33
CA LEU A 44 -8.11 -0.13 10.43
C LEU A 44 -7.71 1.04 9.52
N ILE A 45 -7.18 2.13 10.10
CA ILE A 45 -6.76 3.31 9.33
C ILE A 45 -5.64 2.93 8.36
N THR A 46 -4.63 2.16 8.80
CA THR A 46 -3.50 1.77 7.94
C THR A 46 -3.95 0.90 6.77
N VAL A 47 -4.88 -0.04 6.97
CA VAL A 47 -5.43 -0.85 5.87
C VAL A 47 -6.27 0.02 4.92
N LEU A 48 -7.09 0.93 5.45
CA LEU A 48 -7.84 1.87 4.62
C LEU A 48 -6.90 2.78 3.80
N GLN A 49 -5.77 3.21 4.35
CA GLN A 49 -4.75 3.96 3.61
C GLN A 49 -4.20 3.18 2.43
N VAL A 50 -3.89 1.89 2.61
CA VAL A 50 -3.43 1.04 1.52
C VAL A 50 -4.50 0.92 0.44
N LEU A 51 -5.75 0.65 0.82
CA LEU A 51 -6.86 0.52 -0.14
C LEU A 51 -7.11 1.82 -0.91
N LEU A 52 -7.19 2.95 -0.21
CA LEU A 52 -7.36 4.27 -0.82
C LEU A 52 -6.16 4.64 -1.70
N GLY A 53 -4.94 4.31 -1.28
CA GLY A 53 -3.72 4.51 -2.05
C GLY A 53 -3.74 3.74 -3.37
N VAL A 54 -4.12 2.45 -3.33
CA VAL A 54 -4.26 1.60 -4.54
C VAL A 54 -5.34 2.14 -5.48
N VAL A 55 -6.53 2.47 -4.95
CA VAL A 55 -7.61 3.03 -5.76
C VAL A 55 -7.21 4.36 -6.37
N CYS A 56 -6.59 5.25 -5.59
CA CYS A 56 -6.10 6.54 -6.06
C CYS A 56 -5.05 6.35 -7.16
N GLN A 57 -4.08 5.46 -6.97
CA GLN A 57 -3.04 5.15 -7.95
C GLN A 57 -3.64 4.68 -9.27
N PHE A 58 -4.66 3.81 -9.20
CA PHE A 58 -5.32 3.30 -10.40
C PHE A 58 -6.09 4.40 -11.14
N VAL A 59 -6.85 5.23 -10.41
CA VAL A 59 -7.64 6.31 -11.01
C VAL A 59 -6.77 7.37 -11.67
N ILE A 60 -5.70 7.81 -11.02
CA ILE A 60 -4.85 8.89 -11.56
C ILE A 60 -4.03 8.44 -12.78
N GLN A 61 -3.78 7.14 -12.93
CA GLN A 61 -3.07 6.56 -14.08
C GLN A 61 -3.96 6.42 -15.32
N PHE A 62 -5.29 6.47 -15.19
CA PHE A 62 -6.16 6.46 -16.37
C PHE A 62 -6.06 7.78 -17.14
N MET A 63 -5.96 7.66 -18.46
CA MET A 63 -6.13 8.75 -19.41
C MET A 63 -7.29 8.45 -20.34
N TRP A 64 -8.21 9.39 -20.44
CA TRP A 64 -9.23 9.41 -21.47
C TRP A 64 -8.68 10.16 -22.69
N ASN A 65 -8.85 9.57 -23.86
CA ASN A 65 -8.60 10.24 -25.13
C ASN A 65 -9.85 10.98 -25.60
N SER A 66 -9.67 11.85 -26.58
CA SER A 66 -10.75 12.58 -27.26
C SER A 66 -11.73 11.68 -28.01
N GLY A 67 -11.27 10.48 -28.39
CA GLY A 67 -12.11 9.44 -28.99
C GLY A 67 -12.92 8.61 -27.99
N GLY A 68 -12.79 8.83 -26.68
CA GLY A 68 -13.45 8.04 -25.64
C GLY A 68 -12.64 6.83 -25.14
N ASP A 69 -11.50 6.54 -25.78
CA ASP A 69 -10.61 5.45 -25.36
C ASP A 69 -10.00 5.74 -23.98
N VAL A 70 -9.87 4.69 -23.16
CA VAL A 70 -9.23 4.75 -21.85
C VAL A 70 -7.96 3.90 -21.88
N PHE A 71 -6.84 4.50 -21.50
CA PHE A 71 -5.56 3.81 -21.42
C PHE A 71 -4.83 4.13 -20.11
N LEU A 72 -3.98 3.21 -19.66
CA LEU A 72 -3.14 3.38 -18.48
C LEU A 72 -1.82 4.05 -18.86
N VAL A 73 -1.45 5.08 -18.10
CA VAL A 73 -0.21 5.84 -18.32
C VAL A 73 0.60 5.89 -17.04
N PHE A 74 1.82 5.38 -17.13
CA PHE A 74 2.79 5.38 -16.03
C PHE A 74 3.76 6.57 -16.09
N PHE A 75 3.99 7.12 -17.29
CA PHE A 75 4.89 8.24 -17.52
C PHE A 75 4.22 9.30 -18.39
N ILE A 76 4.05 10.52 -17.86
CA ILE A 76 3.49 11.65 -18.61
C ILE A 76 4.62 12.62 -18.91
N MET A 77 5.19 12.52 -20.11
CA MET A 77 6.28 13.39 -20.59
C MET A 77 5.86 14.86 -20.66
N VAL A 78 4.58 15.12 -20.94
CA VAL A 78 4.02 16.47 -21.10
C VAL A 78 3.80 17.17 -19.75
N ASN A 79 3.68 16.42 -18.65
CA ASN A 79 3.44 16.96 -17.30
C ASN A 79 4.32 16.24 -16.28
N PRO A 80 5.60 16.64 -16.14
CA PRO A 80 6.57 15.92 -15.30
C PRO A 80 6.15 15.89 -13.81
N PHE A 81 5.48 16.93 -13.32
CA PHE A 81 4.99 16.96 -11.94
C PHE A 81 3.91 15.91 -11.65
N MET A 82 3.08 15.54 -12.63
CA MET A 82 2.11 14.46 -12.48
C MET A 82 2.81 13.09 -12.34
N THR A 83 3.88 12.89 -13.10
CA THR A 83 4.72 11.71 -12.99
C THR A 83 5.36 11.62 -11.59
N ILE A 84 5.81 12.75 -11.03
CA ILE A 84 6.32 12.81 -9.64
C ILE A 84 5.23 12.38 -8.64
N VAL A 85 3.99 12.87 -8.80
CA VAL A 85 2.85 12.46 -7.95
C VAL A 85 2.64 10.95 -8.01
N PHE A 86 2.74 10.33 -9.20
CA PHE A 86 2.55 8.88 -9.34
C PHE A 86 3.61 8.07 -8.60
N PHE A 87 4.87 8.49 -8.68
CA PHE A 87 5.96 7.83 -7.96
C PHE A 87 5.88 8.03 -6.46
N LEU A 88 5.57 9.24 -6.00
CA LEU A 88 5.41 9.53 -4.58
C LEU A 88 4.24 8.76 -3.98
N LEU A 89 3.08 8.72 -4.65
CA LEU A 89 1.92 7.94 -4.18
C LEU A 89 2.21 6.44 -4.18
N PHE A 90 2.90 5.92 -5.21
CA PHE A 90 3.31 4.52 -5.26
C PHE A 90 4.23 4.17 -4.08
N ALA A 91 5.30 4.95 -3.88
CA ALA A 91 6.23 4.77 -2.78
C ALA A 91 5.50 4.85 -1.43
N CYS A 92 4.61 5.84 -1.27
CA CYS A 92 3.83 6.01 -0.05
C CYS A 92 2.97 4.78 0.25
N THR A 93 2.28 4.27 -0.77
CA THR A 93 1.40 3.09 -0.68
C THR A 93 2.21 1.83 -0.35
N MET A 94 3.36 1.62 -1.00
CA MET A 94 4.21 0.45 -0.76
C MET A 94 4.79 0.43 0.64
N VAL A 95 5.26 1.57 1.16
CA VAL A 95 5.78 1.61 2.53
C VAL A 95 4.65 1.47 3.55
N THR A 96 3.46 2.03 3.29
CA THR A 96 2.29 1.83 4.16
C THR A 96 1.83 0.37 4.17
N LEU A 97 1.90 -0.31 3.03
CA LEU A 97 1.65 -1.75 2.92
C LEU A 97 2.69 -2.56 3.71
N ALA A 98 3.97 -2.24 3.58
CA ALA A 98 5.03 -2.88 4.36
C ALA A 98 4.81 -2.70 5.87
N ALA A 99 4.45 -1.49 6.29
CA ALA A 99 4.06 -1.18 7.66
C ALA A 99 2.86 -2.03 8.13
N ALA A 100 1.79 -2.12 7.35
CA ALA A 100 0.62 -2.94 7.66
C ALA A 100 1.01 -4.43 7.81
N ILE A 101 1.85 -4.94 6.91
CA ILE A 101 2.32 -6.33 6.97
C ILE A 101 3.16 -6.56 8.23
N MET A 102 4.08 -5.66 8.58
CA MET A 102 4.91 -5.77 9.78
C MET A 102 4.06 -5.76 11.06
N GLU A 103 3.15 -4.80 11.19
CA GLU A 103 2.29 -4.69 12.36
C GLU A 103 1.31 -5.86 12.47
N SER A 104 0.78 -6.36 11.35
CA SER A 104 -0.09 -7.55 11.34
C SER A 104 0.60 -8.83 11.78
N LYS A 105 1.94 -8.89 11.71
CA LYS A 105 2.76 -10.01 12.20
C LYS A 105 3.13 -9.87 13.67
N GLY A 106 2.59 -8.88 14.37
CA GLY A 106 2.90 -8.63 15.78
C GLY A 106 4.27 -7.99 16.00
N SER A 107 4.82 -7.29 14.99
CA SER A 107 6.04 -6.48 15.12
C SER A 107 5.67 -5.00 15.03
N PRO A 108 5.36 -4.33 16.17
CA PRO A 108 4.98 -2.93 16.16
C PRO A 108 6.13 -2.06 15.66
N LEU A 109 5.87 -1.18 14.69
CA LEU A 109 6.88 -0.28 14.13
C LEU A 109 7.63 0.52 15.20
N ARG A 110 6.92 0.89 16.27
CA ARG A 110 7.48 1.62 17.41
C ARG A 110 8.54 0.81 18.15
N GLU A 111 8.35 -0.48 18.33
CA GLU A 111 9.31 -1.36 19.01
C GLU A 111 10.52 -1.62 18.10
N THR A 112 10.30 -1.74 16.79
CA THR A 112 11.37 -1.97 15.81
C THR A 112 12.25 -0.74 15.58
N PHE A 113 11.64 0.45 15.42
CA PHE A 113 12.35 1.65 14.95
C PHE A 113 12.44 2.77 15.99
N GLY A 114 11.63 2.71 17.05
CA GLY A 114 11.51 3.75 18.07
C GLY A 114 10.44 4.81 17.71
N LYS A 115 9.72 5.25 18.74
CA LYS A 115 8.64 6.26 18.63
C LYS A 115 9.02 7.52 17.83
N PRO A 116 10.13 8.23 18.09
CA PRO A 116 10.42 9.48 17.38
C PRO A 116 10.63 9.27 15.87
N ARG A 117 11.21 8.13 15.47
CA ARG A 117 11.42 7.81 14.05
C ARG A 117 10.11 7.51 13.34
N VAL A 118 9.22 6.76 13.99
CA VAL A 118 7.88 6.46 13.44
C VAL A 118 7.05 7.73 13.29
N VAL A 119 7.07 8.63 14.28
CA VAL A 119 6.37 9.93 14.21
C VAL A 119 6.92 10.78 13.06
N MET A 120 8.24 10.94 12.97
CA MET A 120 8.88 11.70 11.89
C MET A 120 8.53 11.12 10.52
N PHE A 121 8.59 9.80 10.38
CA PHE A 121 8.23 9.10 9.16
C PHE A 121 6.77 9.39 8.75
N ARG A 122 5.81 9.27 9.68
CA ARG A 122 4.40 9.56 9.40
C ARG A 122 4.18 11.04 9.02
N ALA A 123 4.88 11.96 9.67
CA ALA A 123 4.81 13.40 9.36
C ALA A 123 5.34 13.72 7.95
N VAL A 124 6.45 13.11 7.54
CA VAL A 124 6.99 13.27 6.18
C VAL A 124 6.00 12.76 5.14
N PHE A 125 5.37 11.60 5.37
CA PHE A 125 4.38 11.04 4.44
C PHE A 125 3.13 11.90 4.34
N PHE A 126 2.67 12.46 5.47
CA PHE A 126 1.60 13.45 5.47
C PHE A 126 1.95 14.65 4.56
N LEU A 127 3.13 15.24 4.72
CA LEU A 127 3.55 16.40 3.91
C LEU A 127 3.70 16.04 2.43
N LEU A 128 4.30 14.89 2.10
CA LEU A 128 4.44 14.43 0.71
C LEU A 128 3.09 14.24 0.03
N LEU A 129 2.13 13.61 0.71
CA LEU A 129 0.79 13.41 0.18
C LEU A 129 0.00 14.73 0.08
N LEU A 130 0.22 15.67 1.00
CA LEU A 130 -0.37 17.00 0.93
C LEU A 130 0.16 17.78 -0.29
N ILE A 131 1.46 17.69 -0.56
CA ILE A 131 2.07 18.26 -1.78
C ILE A 131 1.47 17.59 -3.03
N CYS A 132 1.30 16.27 -3.03
CA CYS A 132 0.66 15.56 -4.13
C CYS A 132 -0.78 16.03 -4.37
N ALA A 133 -1.56 16.22 -3.29
CA ALA A 133 -2.92 16.74 -3.35
C ALA A 133 -2.96 18.17 -3.92
N ALA A 134 -2.02 19.02 -3.49
CA ALA A 134 -1.90 20.39 -3.98
C ALA A 134 -1.55 20.43 -5.47
N ILE A 135 -0.62 19.58 -5.93
CA ILE A 135 -0.26 19.46 -7.35
C ILE A 135 -1.48 19.01 -8.16
N GLN A 136 -2.20 17.97 -7.73
CA GLN A 136 -3.42 17.51 -8.43
C GLN A 136 -4.48 18.61 -8.51
N THR A 137 -4.67 19.36 -7.43
CA THR A 137 -5.61 20.49 -7.39
C THR A 137 -5.17 21.62 -8.32
N TYR A 138 -3.87 21.92 -8.39
CA TYR A 138 -3.34 22.91 -9.33
C TYR A 138 -3.65 22.52 -10.79
N TYR A 139 -3.38 21.27 -11.17
CA TYR A 139 -3.66 20.76 -12.53
C TYR A 139 -5.16 20.74 -12.84
N LEU A 140 -5.99 20.42 -11.86
CA LEU A 140 -7.44 20.49 -11.99
C LEU A 140 -7.92 21.90 -12.35
N VAL A 141 -7.42 22.92 -11.65
CA VAL A 141 -7.89 24.31 -11.81
C VAL A 141 -7.26 25.00 -13.02
N HIS A 142 -5.95 24.85 -13.26
CA HIS A 142 -5.20 25.67 -14.21
C HIS A 142 -4.90 25.00 -15.55
N THR A 143 -4.85 23.67 -15.60
CA THR A 143 -4.44 22.94 -16.81
C THR A 143 -5.61 22.26 -17.50
N TYR A 144 -6.54 21.70 -16.72
CA TYR A 144 -7.64 20.88 -17.25
C TYR A 144 -9.03 21.46 -17.00
N GLY A 145 -9.12 22.69 -16.50
CA GLY A 145 -10.41 23.37 -16.26
C GLY A 145 -11.30 23.48 -17.50
N SER A 146 -10.72 23.37 -18.71
CA SER A 146 -11.43 23.33 -20.00
C SER A 146 -11.35 21.99 -20.75
N ALA A 147 -10.55 21.02 -20.25
CA ALA A 147 -10.30 19.75 -20.92
C ALA A 147 -11.02 18.60 -20.20
N ALA A 148 -12.25 18.32 -20.62
CA ALA A 148 -13.14 17.31 -20.01
C ALA A 148 -12.49 15.92 -19.81
N GLN A 149 -11.55 15.55 -20.69
CA GLN A 149 -10.86 14.25 -20.70
C GLN A 149 -9.91 14.02 -19.50
N HIS A 150 -9.43 15.10 -18.87
CA HIS A 150 -8.49 15.00 -17.74
C HIS A 150 -9.12 15.48 -16.43
N TYR A 151 -10.28 16.12 -16.52
CA TYR A 151 -10.97 16.70 -15.39
C TYR A 151 -11.37 15.65 -14.34
N ALA A 152 -12.02 14.55 -14.75
CA ALA A 152 -12.53 13.54 -13.83
C ALA A 152 -11.44 12.87 -12.97
N ARG A 153 -10.32 12.46 -13.59
CA ARG A 153 -9.20 11.84 -12.85
C ARG A 153 -8.55 12.78 -11.85
N SER A 154 -8.43 14.07 -12.19
CA SER A 154 -7.81 15.06 -11.32
C SER A 154 -8.73 15.43 -10.16
N VAL A 155 -10.06 15.48 -10.38
CA VAL A 155 -11.05 15.62 -9.29
C VAL A 155 -10.95 14.43 -8.33
N ILE A 156 -11.09 13.20 -8.84
CA ILE A 156 -11.08 12.01 -7.98
C ILE A 156 -9.73 11.87 -7.27
N GLY A 157 -8.62 12.10 -7.99
CA GLY A 157 -7.27 12.09 -7.41
C GLY A 157 -7.12 13.10 -6.27
N ALA A 158 -7.57 14.35 -6.44
CA ALA A 158 -7.55 15.34 -5.37
C ALA A 158 -8.42 14.92 -4.18
N VAL A 159 -9.65 14.47 -4.44
CA VAL A 159 -10.61 14.03 -3.41
C VAL A 159 -10.09 12.82 -2.63
N LEU A 160 -9.29 11.93 -3.21
CA LEU A 160 -8.71 10.78 -2.52
C LEU A 160 -7.40 11.12 -1.79
N LEU A 161 -6.55 12.00 -2.35
CA LEU A 161 -5.27 12.37 -1.74
C LEU A 161 -5.43 13.18 -0.46
N TYR A 162 -6.45 14.05 -0.36
CA TYR A 162 -6.68 14.83 0.87
C TYR A 162 -7.03 13.93 2.09
N PRO A 163 -8.04 13.05 2.04
CA PRO A 163 -8.31 12.07 3.10
C PRO A 163 -7.12 11.16 3.37
N LEU A 164 -6.39 10.74 2.32
CA LEU A 164 -5.19 9.93 2.50
C LEU A 164 -4.13 10.71 3.30
N SER A 165 -3.83 11.96 2.97
CA SER A 165 -2.93 12.80 3.76
C SER A 165 -3.42 12.97 5.20
N LEU A 166 -4.70 13.28 5.39
CA LEU A 166 -5.27 13.51 6.71
C LEU A 166 -5.19 12.26 7.59
N SER A 167 -5.40 11.08 7.01
CA SER A 167 -5.25 9.82 7.75
C SER A 167 -3.81 9.58 8.23
N HIS A 168 -2.78 10.02 7.50
CA HIS A 168 -1.40 9.98 7.97
C HIS A 168 -1.16 10.95 9.14
N ALA A 169 -1.78 12.14 9.10
CA ALA A 169 -1.76 13.06 10.23
C ALA A 169 -2.46 12.47 11.46
N VAL A 170 -3.62 11.83 11.29
CA VAL A 170 -4.33 11.13 12.37
C VAL A 170 -3.47 10.03 12.98
N LEU A 171 -2.83 9.17 12.17
CA LEU A 171 -1.93 8.14 12.68
C LEU A 171 -0.71 8.73 13.39
N CYS A 172 -0.19 9.87 12.93
CA CYS A 172 0.88 10.60 13.61
C CYS A 172 0.43 11.07 15.00
N VAL A 173 -0.75 11.67 15.11
CA VAL A 173 -1.34 12.12 16.38
C VAL A 173 -1.59 10.93 17.31
N LEU A 174 -2.15 9.83 16.80
CA LEU A 174 -2.36 8.61 17.58
C LEU A 174 -1.05 8.06 18.14
N GLU A 175 0.02 8.05 17.33
CA GLU A 175 1.34 7.60 17.78
C GLU A 175 1.91 8.50 18.88
N ILE A 176 1.72 9.82 18.78
CA ILE A 176 2.14 10.79 19.81
C ILE A 176 1.36 10.56 21.12
N LEU A 177 0.03 10.47 21.03
CA LEU A 177 -0.86 10.33 22.19
C LEU A 177 -0.78 8.96 22.87
N ARG A 178 -0.35 7.93 22.14
CA ARG A 178 -0.12 6.60 22.69
C ARG A 178 0.98 6.69 23.75
N ARG A 179 0.55 6.65 25.01
CA ARG A 179 1.46 6.63 26.17
C ARG A 179 2.38 5.42 26.06
N GLY A 180 3.64 5.64 26.42
CA GLY A 180 4.65 4.60 26.40
C GLY A 180 4.45 3.63 27.53
#